data_AF-A0A497AI78-F1
#
_entry.id   AF-A0A497AI78-F1
#
_cell.length_a   1.000
_cell.length_b   1.000
_cell.length_c   1.000
_cell.angle_alpha   90.00
_cell.angle_beta   90.00
_cell.angle_gamma   90.00
#
_symmetry.space_group_name_H-M   'P 1'
#
loop_
_entity.id
_entity.type
_entity.pdbx_description
1 polymer ?
#
loop_
_entity_poly.entity_id
_entity_poly.type
_entity_poly.pdbx_seq_one_letter_code
_entity_poly.pdbx_strand_id
1 'polypeptide(L)'
;MLNQQIQDALNEQIKNELYSAYLYLSMAAYCESVNMPGMAHWMRMQELEERMHALKMFDFVNERGGRVVLQAIDQPPAEFKSLLDVFEKTLA
;
A
#
# COMPACT_ATOMS: atom_id res chain seq x y z
N MET A 1 19.02 -20.15 -2.83
CA MET A 1 17.58 -20.24 -3.14
C MET A 1 16.83 -19.86 -1.89
N LEU A 2 15.85 -18.97 -1.97
CA LEU A 2 15.00 -18.59 -0.84
C LEU A 2 14.24 -19.82 -0.31
N ASN A 3 14.07 -19.92 1.01
CA ASN A 3 13.15 -20.89 1.60
C ASN A 3 11.73 -20.57 1.11
N GLN A 4 10.97 -21.58 0.69
CA GLN A 4 9.61 -21.43 0.16
C GLN A 4 8.69 -20.65 1.12
N GLN A 5 8.72 -20.96 2.43
CA GLN A 5 7.90 -20.26 3.42
C GLN A 5 8.20 -18.77 3.49
N ILE A 6 9.49 -18.40 3.36
CA ILE A 6 9.91 -16.99 3.35
C ILE A 6 9.52 -16.32 2.04
N GLN A 7 9.66 -17.00 0.91
CA GLN A 7 9.23 -16.46 -0.39
C GLN A 7 7.72 -16.22 -0.44
N ASP A 8 6.93 -17.13 0.11
CA ASP A 8 5.46 -16.99 0.17
C ASP A 8 5.07 -15.81 1.06
N ALA A 9 5.70 -15.68 2.23
CA ALA A 9 5.50 -14.52 3.12
C ALA A 9 5.91 -13.20 2.47
N LEU A 10 7.01 -13.16 1.71
CA LEU A 10 7.43 -11.96 0.98
C LEU A 10 6.45 -11.60 -0.14
N ASN A 11 5.93 -12.58 -0.87
CA ASN A 11 4.89 -12.36 -1.89
C ASN A 11 3.59 -11.82 -1.27
N GLU A 12 3.20 -12.34 -0.11
CA GLU A 12 2.08 -11.82 0.65
C GLU A 12 2.33 -10.39 1.13
N GLN A 13 3.52 -10.10 1.65
CA GLN A 13 3.86 -8.76 2.11
C GLN A 13 3.90 -7.75 0.95
N ILE A 14 4.42 -8.13 -0.23
CA ILE A 14 4.35 -7.29 -1.44
C ILE A 14 2.90 -6.92 -1.77
N LYS A 15 1.97 -7.88 -1.70
CA LYS A 15 0.53 -7.59 -1.89
C LYS A 15 0.03 -6.60 -0.82
N ASN A 16 0.38 -6.81 0.44
CA ASN A 16 -0.06 -5.96 1.55
C ASN A 16 0.43 -4.51 1.37
N GLU A 17 1.70 -4.28 1.03
CA GLU A 17 2.20 -2.93 0.78
C GLU A 17 1.55 -2.28 -0.45
N LEU A 18 1.30 -3.04 -1.51
CA LEU A 18 0.58 -2.52 -2.68
C LEU A 18 -0.88 -2.19 -2.35
N TYR A 19 -1.53 -2.96 -1.48
CA TYR A 19 -2.85 -2.62 -0.96
C TYR A 19 -2.80 -1.35 -0.08
N SER A 20 -1.82 -1.21 0.81
CA SER A 20 -1.62 0.01 1.60
C SER A 20 -1.41 1.25 0.72
N ALA A 21 -0.58 1.13 -0.32
CA ALA A 21 -0.39 2.18 -1.31
C ALA A 21 -1.72 2.55 -1.99
N TYR A 22 -2.52 1.56 -2.38
CA TYR A 22 -3.82 1.81 -3.02
C TYR A 22 -4.85 2.40 -2.05
N LEU A 23 -4.82 1.99 -0.78
CA LEU A 23 -5.64 2.56 0.28
C LEU A 23 -5.32 4.03 0.50
N TYR A 24 -4.04 4.41 0.61
CA TYR A 24 -3.63 5.80 0.73
C TYR A 24 -4.00 6.62 -0.50
N LEU A 25 -3.91 6.02 -1.70
CA LEU A 25 -4.41 6.67 -2.91
C LEU A 25 -5.92 6.95 -2.84
N SER A 26 -6.70 6.01 -2.30
CA SER A 26 -8.15 6.17 -2.10
C SER A 26 -8.46 7.28 -1.07
N MET A 27 -7.71 7.29 0.04
CA MET A 27 -7.80 8.35 1.06
C MET A 27 -7.44 9.72 0.48
N ALA A 28 -6.42 9.79 -0.39
CA ALA A 28 -6.07 11.01 -1.10
C ALA A 28 -7.24 11.48 -1.99
N ALA A 29 -7.86 10.57 -2.75
CA ALA A 29 -9.01 10.89 -3.59
C ALA A 29 -10.21 11.40 -2.78
N TYR A 30 -10.48 10.81 -1.61
CA TYR A 30 -11.48 11.32 -0.68
C TYR A 30 -11.13 12.71 -0.15
N CYS A 31 -9.89 12.94 0.28
CA CYS A 31 -9.45 14.26 0.76
C CYS A 31 -9.60 15.36 -0.31
N GLU A 32 -9.33 15.05 -1.58
CA GLU A 32 -9.59 15.96 -2.70
C GLU A 32 -11.09 16.28 -2.84
N SER A 33 -11.96 15.27 -2.72
CA SER A 33 -13.41 15.45 -2.89
C SER A 33 -14.04 16.35 -1.81
N VAL A 34 -13.42 16.43 -0.63
CA VAL A 34 -13.85 17.30 0.49
C VAL A 34 -13.03 18.58 0.64
N ASN A 35 -12.31 19.00 -0.42
CA ASN A 35 -11.49 20.22 -0.47
C ASN A 35 -10.38 20.29 0.60
N MET A 36 -9.68 19.19 0.83
CA MET A 36 -8.57 19.08 1.81
C MET A 36 -7.24 18.78 1.12
N PRO A 37 -6.69 19.70 0.31
CA PRO A 37 -5.55 19.44 -0.57
C PRO A 37 -4.24 19.14 0.18
N GLY A 38 -4.04 19.70 1.38
CA GLY A 38 -2.86 19.40 2.21
C GLY A 38 -2.84 17.95 2.69
N MET A 39 -3.99 17.43 3.10
CA MET A 39 -4.14 16.03 3.52
C MET A 39 -4.09 15.09 2.32
N ALA A 40 -4.67 15.48 1.18
CA ALA A 40 -4.56 14.72 -0.06
C ALA A 40 -3.09 14.57 -0.49
N HIS A 41 -2.31 15.65 -0.42
CA HIS A 41 -0.88 15.61 -0.70
C HIS A 41 -0.13 14.69 0.26
N TRP A 42 -0.40 14.78 1.57
CA TRP A 42 0.22 13.88 2.54
C TRP A 42 -0.07 12.41 2.24
N MET A 43 -1.32 12.07 1.94
CA MET A 43 -1.71 10.69 1.56
C MET A 43 -1.03 10.22 0.27
N ARG A 44 -0.83 11.11 -0.72
CA ARG A 44 -0.03 10.79 -1.91
C ARG A 44 1.42 10.49 -1.57
N MET A 45 2.01 11.19 -0.60
CA MET A 45 3.37 10.89 -0.15
C MET A 45 3.45 9.52 0.54
N GLN A 46 2.44 9.16 1.33
CA GLN A 46 2.36 7.83 1.94
C GLN A 46 2.16 6.71 0.89
N GLU A 47 1.34 6.93 -0.14
CA GLU A 47 1.22 5.98 -1.26
C GLU A 47 2.58 5.70 -1.92
N LEU A 48 3.38 6.73 -2.17
CA LEU A 48 4.70 6.58 -2.77
C LEU A 48 5.67 5.81 -1.86
N GLU A 49 5.57 6.02 -0.55
CA GLU A 49 6.39 5.32 0.46
C GLU A 49 6.07 3.82 0.49
N GLU A 50 4.79 3.44 0.56
CA GLU A 50 4.41 2.01 0.54
C GLU A 50 4.71 1.33 -0.78
N ARG A 51 4.55 2.06 -1.90
CA ARG A 51 4.96 1.54 -3.21
C ARG A 51 6.47 1.29 -3.26
N MET A 52 7.27 2.14 -2.62
CA MET A 52 8.71 1.93 -2.50
C MET A 52 9.04 0.74 -1.59
N HIS A 53 8.30 0.53 -0.50
CA HIS A 53 8.43 -0.68 0.33
C HIS A 53 8.16 -1.96 -0.47
N ALA A 54 7.06 -2.00 -1.22
CA ALA A 54 6.69 -3.12 -2.07
C ALA A 54 7.80 -3.45 -3.09
N LEU A 55 8.30 -2.42 -3.79
CA LEU A 55 9.33 -2.60 -4.82
C LEU A 55 10.67 -3.04 -4.23
N LYS A 56 11.03 -2.57 -3.05
CA LYS A 56 12.24 -3.03 -2.35
C LYS A 56 12.18 -4.53 -2.04
N MET A 57 11.02 -5.03 -1.61
CA MET A 57 10.82 -6.47 -1.39
C MET A 57 10.77 -7.25 -2.70
N PHE A 58 10.12 -6.70 -3.73
CA PHE A 58 10.08 -7.25 -5.06
C PHE A 58 11.49 -7.52 -5.60
N ASP A 59 12.36 -6.51 -5.55
CA ASP A 59 13.73 -6.60 -6.03
C ASP A 59 14.53 -7.60 -5.20
N PHE A 60 14.41 -7.55 -3.87
CA PHE A 60 15.07 -8.50 -2.98
C PHE A 60 14.73 -9.96 -3.28
N VAL A 61 13.46 -10.29 -3.52
CA VAL A 61 13.04 -11.66 -3.88
C VAL A 61 13.75 -12.13 -5.15
N ASN A 62 13.81 -11.28 -6.18
CA ASN A 62 14.45 -11.61 -7.45
C ASN A 62 15.97 -11.74 -7.31
N GLU A 63 16.63 -10.82 -6.59
CA GLU A 63 18.08 -10.86 -6.32
C GLU A 63 18.52 -12.15 -5.61
N ARG A 64 17.65 -12.71 -4.77
CA ARG A 64 17.90 -13.96 -4.03
C ARG A 64 17.53 -15.22 -4.83
N GLY A 65 17.17 -15.06 -6.10
CA GLY A 65 16.78 -16.14 -7.01
C GLY A 65 15.41 -16.75 -6.71
N GLY A 66 14.56 -16.01 -6.00
CA GLY A 66 13.14 -16.33 -5.83
C GLY A 66 12.31 -15.83 -7.01
N ARG A 67 10.99 -16.05 -6.94
CA ARG A 67 10.04 -15.54 -7.93
C ARG A 67 8.94 -14.75 -7.25
N VAL A 68 8.77 -13.51 -7.70
CA VAL A 68 7.61 -12.70 -7.30
C VAL A 68 6.35 -13.19 -8.00
N VAL A 69 5.27 -13.35 -7.24
CA VAL A 69 3.92 -13.61 -7.74
C VAL A 69 3.00 -12.53 -7.19
N LEU A 70 2.68 -11.56 -8.04
CA LEU A 70 1.75 -10.49 -7.68
C LEU A 70 0.34 -11.07 -7.53
N GLN A 71 -0.28 -10.79 -6.39
CA GLN A 71 -1.62 -11.26 -6.05
C GLN A 71 -2.67 -10.21 -6.40
N ALA A 72 -3.94 -10.60 -6.37
CA ALA A 72 -5.04 -9.64 -6.51
C ALA A 72 -4.99 -8.60 -5.39
N ILE A 73 -5.32 -7.36 -5.74
CA ILE A 73 -5.47 -6.25 -4.79
C ILE A 73 -6.96 -5.94 -4.75
N ASP A 74 -7.55 -6.04 -3.57
CA ASP A 74 -8.96 -5.71 -3.38
C ASP A 74 -9.18 -4.20 -3.48
N GLN A 75 -10.39 -3.81 -3.90
CA GLN A 75 -10.76 -2.41 -3.97
C GLN A 75 -10.78 -1.80 -2.55
N PRO A 76 -10.06 -0.70 -2.28
CA PRO A 76 -10.11 -0.03 -1.00
C PRO A 76 -11.44 0.72 -0.81
N PRO A 77 -11.80 1.10 0.44
CA PRO A 77 -12.95 1.96 0.70
C PRO A 77 -12.82 3.29 -0.05
N ALA A 78 -13.91 3.75 -0.66
CA ALA A 78 -13.98 5.04 -1.35
C ALA A 78 -14.58 6.16 -0.48
N GLU A 79 -15.33 5.80 0.56
CA GLU A 79 -16.04 6.72 1.45
C GLU A 79 -15.49 6.62 2.87
N PHE A 80 -15.35 7.77 3.52
CA PHE A 80 -14.83 7.90 4.87
C PHE A 80 -15.76 8.83 5.67
N LYS A 81 -15.89 8.59 6.98
CA LYS A 81 -16.88 9.33 7.79
C LYS A 81 -16.46 10.78 8.06
N SER A 82 -15.16 11.01 8.15
CA SER A 82 -14.56 12.31 8.43
C SER A 82 -13.05 12.24 8.16
N LEU A 83 -12.35 13.38 8.20
CA LEU A 83 -10.89 13.37 8.18
C LEU A 83 -10.30 12.60 9.38
N LEU A 84 -10.94 12.64 10.56
CA LEU A 84 -10.48 11.86 11.71
C LEU A 84 -10.55 10.36 11.39
N ASP A 85 -11.65 9.90 10.79
CA ASP A 85 -11.83 8.49 10.39
C ASP A 85 -10.77 8.06 9.35
N VAL A 86 -10.37 8.95 8.44
CA VAL A 86 -9.26 8.69 7.51
C VAL A 86 -7.97 8.40 8.28
N PHE A 87 -7.56 9.27 9.20
CA PHE A 87 -6.30 9.10 9.94
C PHE A 87 -6.35 7.97 10.97
N GLU A 88 -7.51 7.71 11.59
CA GLU A 88 -7.69 6.54 12.46
C GLU A 88 -7.52 5.23 11.68
N LYS A 89 -8.02 5.17 10.43
CA LYS A 89 -7.81 4.02 9.53
C LYS A 89 -6.38 3.90 9.01
N THR A 90 -5.62 4.99 8.97
CA THR A 90 -4.18 4.95 8.64
C THR A 90 -3.36 4.34 9.78
N LEU A 91 -3.79 4.47 11.03
CA LEU A 91 -3.06 3.99 12.21
C LEU A 91 -3.33 2.51 12.56
N ALA A 92 -4.49 1.98 12.15
CA ALA A 92 -4.98 0.66 12.52
C ALA A 92 -4.40 -0.47 11.65
#